data_AF-A0A7X3Y893-F1
#
_entry.id   AF-A0A7X3Y893-F1
#
_cell.length_a   1.000
_cell.length_b   1.000
_cell.length_c   1.000
_cell.angle_alpha   90.00
_cell.angle_beta   90.00
_cell.angle_gamma   90.00
#
_symmetry.space_group_name_H-M   'P 1'
#
loop_
_entity.id
_entity.type
_entity.pdbx_description
1 polymer ?
#
loop_
_entity_poly.entity_id
_entity_poly.type
_entity_poly.pdbx_seq_one_letter_code
_entity_poly.pdbx_strand_id
1 'polypeptide(L)'
;MAVHRAYSWGAGYAPERKEPRMYTKSRFAAAAAIAASLALSQPATGGTALAAELTVAVSGVNSAEGRVYVALHRAAAGVKFPDMKGAVAGAWRMARKGGFNVTFAGLEPGRYAVNGFHDDNGNGDLDTNLLGVPTEGYGFGNGAAGSFGPAEFDASSIDVKEAATIRLPMGY
;
A
#
# COMPACT_ATOMS: atom_id res chain seq x y z
N MET A 1 36.41 23.51 -40.69
CA MET A 1 37.14 23.58 -41.97
C MET A 1 37.18 22.19 -42.58
N ALA A 2 36.49 21.96 -43.69
CA ALA A 2 36.81 21.00 -44.75
C ALA A 2 35.63 20.96 -45.74
N VAL A 3 35.96 21.38 -46.95
CA VAL A 3 35.18 21.43 -48.20
C VAL A 3 34.91 20.04 -48.78
N HIS A 4 33.83 19.91 -49.58
CA HIS A 4 33.68 19.16 -50.85
C HIS A 4 32.17 18.94 -51.15
N ARG A 5 31.50 19.74 -51.98
CA ARG A 5 31.40 19.75 -53.47
C ARG A 5 30.56 18.59 -54.06
N ALA A 6 29.38 18.95 -54.61
CA ALA A 6 28.72 18.47 -55.83
C ALA A 6 27.43 19.34 -55.98
N TYR A 7 27.13 20.23 -56.95
CA TYR A 7 27.18 20.22 -58.44
C TYR A 7 26.61 18.91 -59.02
N SER A 8 25.70 18.85 -59.98
CA SER A 8 25.16 19.83 -60.95
C SER A 8 24.12 19.11 -61.84
N TRP A 9 22.98 19.77 -62.12
CA TRP A 9 22.21 19.87 -63.38
C TRP A 9 21.86 18.67 -64.30
N GLY A 10 20.63 18.76 -64.83
CA GLY A 10 20.27 18.33 -66.21
C GLY A 10 18.89 17.65 -66.28
N ALA A 11 17.76 18.35 -66.38
CA ALA A 11 17.19 19.06 -67.54
C ALA A 11 16.42 18.17 -68.53
N GLY A 12 15.21 18.64 -68.86
CA GLY A 12 14.37 18.20 -69.98
C GLY A 12 13.10 17.47 -69.53
N TYR A 13 11.90 17.76 -70.00
CA TYR A 13 11.40 18.71 -71.00
C TYR A 13 9.88 18.76 -70.79
N ALA A 14 9.27 19.95 -70.82
CA ALA A 14 7.82 20.16 -70.75
C ALA A 14 7.12 19.70 -72.06
N PRO A 15 5.78 19.60 -72.12
CA PRO A 15 5.05 20.84 -72.40
C PRO A 15 3.69 21.01 -71.70
N GLU A 16 3.49 22.28 -71.40
CA GLU A 16 2.27 23.06 -71.29
C GLU A 16 1.08 22.57 -72.17
N ARG A 17 -0.16 22.71 -71.67
CA ARG A 17 -1.17 23.66 -72.21
C ARG A 17 -2.62 23.28 -71.85
N LYS A 18 -3.31 24.35 -71.39
CA LYS A 18 -4.75 24.68 -71.46
C LYS A 18 -5.69 24.06 -70.43
N GLU A 19 -6.04 24.88 -69.44
CA GLU A 19 -7.31 24.76 -68.71
C GLU A 19 -8.51 25.07 -69.62
N PRO A 20 -9.56 24.26 -69.57
CA PRO A 20 -10.90 24.67 -69.95
C PRO A 20 -11.82 24.81 -68.72
N ARG A 21 -12.33 26.04 -68.59
CA ARG A 21 -13.59 26.52 -67.99
C ARG A 21 -14.50 25.50 -67.28
N MET A 22 -14.91 25.88 -66.06
CA MET A 22 -16.12 25.38 -65.38
C MET A 22 -17.32 25.32 -66.33
N TYR A 23 -18.11 24.23 -66.26
CA TYR A 23 -19.55 24.26 -65.93
C TYR A 23 -20.19 22.86 -66.06
N THR A 24 -20.91 22.47 -64.99
CA THR A 24 -22.24 21.81 -65.01
C THR A 24 -22.43 20.34 -64.63
N LYS A 25 -23.45 20.19 -63.76
CA LYS A 25 -24.41 19.08 -63.53
C LYS A 25 -23.95 17.84 -62.75
N SER A 26 -24.42 17.82 -61.50
CA SER A 26 -24.60 16.67 -60.60
C SER A 26 -25.14 15.43 -61.29
N ARG A 27 -24.62 14.23 -60.95
CA ARG A 27 -25.40 13.02 -60.58
C ARG A 27 -24.55 12.03 -59.76
N PHE A 28 -25.07 11.74 -58.56
CA PHE A 28 -25.07 10.52 -57.75
C PHE A 28 -23.95 9.45 -57.82
N ALA A 29 -23.49 9.14 -56.60
CA ALA A 29 -23.20 7.82 -56.02
C ALA A 29 -21.86 7.11 -56.31
N ALA A 30 -21.02 6.99 -55.28
CA ALA A 30 -20.71 5.69 -54.66
C ALA A 30 -19.98 5.90 -53.32
N ALA A 31 -20.40 5.12 -52.33
CA ALA A 31 -20.03 5.19 -50.92
C ALA A 31 -18.56 4.82 -50.63
N ALA A 32 -17.95 5.53 -49.69
CA ALA A 32 -16.85 5.01 -48.88
C ALA A 32 -17.27 5.14 -47.41
N ALA A 33 -17.54 4.00 -46.78
CA ALA A 33 -17.98 3.89 -45.41
C ALA A 33 -16.86 4.32 -44.43
N ILE A 34 -17.12 5.35 -43.64
CA ILE A 34 -16.33 5.67 -42.44
C ILE A 34 -16.86 4.75 -41.34
N ALA A 35 -16.09 3.73 -40.96
CA ALA A 35 -16.36 2.95 -39.75
C ALA A 35 -16.05 3.84 -38.54
N ALA A 36 -17.07 4.48 -37.98
CA ALA A 36 -16.98 5.15 -36.69
C ALA A 36 -17.01 4.08 -35.60
N SER A 37 -15.84 3.70 -35.09
CA SER A 37 -15.73 2.86 -33.89
C SER A 37 -16.23 3.66 -32.68
N LEU A 38 -17.48 3.44 -32.29
CA LEU A 38 -18.06 3.99 -31.08
C LEU A 38 -17.44 3.26 -29.87
N ALA A 39 -16.40 3.85 -29.27
CA ALA A 39 -15.88 3.37 -28.00
C ALA A 39 -16.93 3.61 -26.92
N LEU A 40 -17.63 2.56 -26.50
CA LEU A 40 -18.47 2.63 -25.30
C LEU A 40 -17.55 2.82 -24.09
N SER A 41 -17.51 4.03 -23.54
CA SER A 41 -17.02 4.24 -22.18
C SER A 41 -17.90 3.44 -21.23
N GLN A 42 -17.43 2.29 -20.76
CA GLN A 42 -18.06 1.60 -19.65
C GLN A 42 -17.83 2.42 -18.38
N PRO A 43 -18.87 2.64 -17.54
CA PRO A 43 -18.66 3.21 -16.23
C PRO A 43 -17.76 2.26 -15.43
N ALA A 44 -16.62 2.76 -14.95
CA ALA A 44 -15.83 2.05 -13.96
C ALA A 44 -16.69 1.94 -12.69
N THR A 45 -17.26 0.76 -12.45
CA THR A 45 -17.78 0.40 -11.13
C THR A 45 -16.58 0.37 -10.19
N GLY A 46 -16.31 1.51 -9.54
CA GLY A 46 -15.40 1.57 -8.43
C GLY A 46 -15.93 0.65 -7.35
N GLY A 47 -15.32 -0.53 -7.21
CA GLY A 47 -15.59 -1.41 -6.09
C GLY A 47 -15.33 -0.62 -4.81
N THR A 48 -16.34 -0.50 -3.96
CA THR A 48 -16.15 -0.01 -2.60
C THR A 48 -15.18 -0.97 -1.93
N ALA A 49 -13.91 -0.58 -1.82
CA ALA A 49 -12.97 -1.25 -0.93
C ALA A 49 -13.63 -1.28 0.45
N LEU A 50 -13.92 -2.46 0.97
CA LEU A 50 -14.47 -2.61 2.32
C LEU A 50 -13.38 -2.14 3.29
N ALA A 51 -13.56 -0.96 3.86
CA ALA A 51 -12.68 -0.41 4.87
C ALA A 51 -12.94 -1.12 6.19
N ALA A 52 -12.09 -2.10 6.52
CA ALA A 52 -12.19 -2.86 7.74
C ALA A 52 -11.52 -2.15 8.92
N GLU A 53 -11.90 -2.54 10.13
CA GLU A 53 -11.39 -2.02 11.39
C GLU A 53 -10.81 -3.14 12.27
N LEU A 54 -9.66 -2.88 12.88
CA LEU A 54 -9.08 -3.75 13.89
C LEU A 54 -8.84 -2.96 15.17
N THR A 55 -9.49 -3.40 16.25
CA THR A 55 -9.21 -2.90 17.59
C THR A 55 -8.23 -3.83 18.31
N VAL A 56 -7.12 -3.27 18.77
CA VAL A 56 -6.13 -3.94 19.63
C VAL A 56 -6.43 -3.58 21.08
N ALA A 57 -6.81 -4.59 21.87
CA ALA A 57 -7.06 -4.46 23.29
C ALA A 57 -5.75 -4.73 24.06
N VAL A 58 -5.03 -3.66 24.39
CA VAL A 58 -3.80 -3.71 25.17
C VAL A 58 -4.14 -3.91 26.65
N SER A 59 -3.45 -4.83 27.31
CA SER A 59 -3.67 -5.12 28.74
C SER A 59 -2.36 -5.44 29.45
N GLY A 60 -2.36 -5.40 30.78
CA GLY A 60 -1.18 -5.74 31.59
C GLY A 60 -0.10 -4.66 31.62
N VAL A 61 -0.42 -3.42 31.22
CA VAL A 61 0.53 -2.31 31.30
C VAL A 61 0.82 -1.99 32.78
N ASN A 62 2.08 -2.07 33.20
CA ASN A 62 2.47 -2.00 34.62
C ASN A 62 2.59 -0.57 35.17
N SER A 63 2.84 0.40 34.30
CA SER A 63 3.07 1.80 34.62
C SER A 63 2.22 2.71 33.71
N ALA A 64 2.09 3.99 34.08
CA ALA A 64 1.45 5.02 33.25
C ALA A 64 2.47 5.99 32.65
N GLU A 65 3.76 5.68 32.80
CA GLU A 65 4.88 6.45 32.26
C GLU A 65 5.13 6.06 30.81
N GLY A 66 5.70 6.99 30.04
CA GLY A 66 6.07 6.69 28.66
C GLY A 66 4.89 6.31 27.75
N ARG A 67 5.16 5.42 26.78
CA ARG A 67 4.25 5.11 25.66
C ARG A 67 4.23 3.62 25.39
N VAL A 68 3.07 3.12 24.96
CA VAL A 68 3.01 1.79 24.33
C VAL A 68 2.89 1.96 22.84
N TYR A 69 3.82 1.36 22.11
CA TYR A 69 3.81 1.24 20.66
C TYR A 69 3.15 -0.07 20.26
N VAL A 70 2.34 -0.03 19.20
CA VAL A 70 1.64 -1.16 18.62
C VAL A 70 1.90 -1.17 17.12
N ALA A 71 2.47 -2.27 16.63
CA ALA A 71 2.68 -2.51 15.21
C ALA A 71 1.66 -3.53 14.69
N LEU A 72 1.23 -3.27 13.46
CA LEU A 72 0.32 -4.11 12.70
C LEU A 72 1.06 -4.64 11.48
N HIS A 73 1.09 -5.96 11.32
CA HIS A 73 1.70 -6.65 10.20
C HIS A 73 0.63 -7.37 9.40
N ARG A 74 0.68 -7.28 8.07
CA ARG A 74 -0.22 -8.03 7.19
C ARG A 74 0.48 -9.27 6.66
N ALA A 75 -0.28 -10.35 6.52
CA ALA A 75 0.22 -11.57 5.88
C ALA A 75 0.67 -11.27 4.44
N ALA A 76 1.96 -11.49 4.19
CA ALA A 76 2.60 -11.36 2.88
C ALA A 76 3.84 -12.26 2.84
N ALA A 77 4.29 -12.63 1.64
CA ALA A 77 5.54 -13.37 1.47
C ALA A 77 6.72 -12.54 2.02
N GLY A 78 7.52 -13.14 2.90
CA GLY A 78 8.67 -12.47 3.51
C GLY A 78 8.32 -11.42 4.56
N VAL A 79 7.13 -11.49 5.17
CA VAL A 79 6.76 -10.62 6.31
C VAL A 79 7.83 -10.64 7.39
N LYS A 80 8.30 -9.47 7.80
CA LYS A 80 9.31 -9.30 8.85
C LYS A 80 8.64 -9.10 10.20
N PHE A 81 7.94 -10.13 10.67
CA PHE A 81 7.37 -10.12 12.02
C PHE A 81 8.42 -10.63 13.02
N PRO A 82 8.58 -10.00 14.20
CA PRO A 82 7.86 -8.83 14.75
C PRO A 82 8.64 -7.49 14.63
N ASP A 83 9.44 -7.31 13.58
CA ASP A 83 10.22 -6.07 13.40
C ASP A 83 9.28 -4.87 13.16
N MET A 84 9.26 -3.91 14.08
CA MET A 84 8.44 -2.70 14.01
C MET A 84 8.58 -1.94 12.67
N LYS A 85 9.76 -2.01 12.01
CA LYS A 85 10.01 -1.38 10.71
C LYS A 85 9.35 -2.11 9.54
N GLY A 86 8.99 -3.37 9.72
CA GLY A 86 8.27 -4.21 8.75
C GLY A 86 6.74 -4.15 8.89
N ALA A 87 6.23 -3.30 9.76
CA ALA A 87 4.79 -3.12 9.98
C ALA A 87 4.13 -2.36 8.82
N VAL A 88 2.89 -2.72 8.49
CA VAL A 88 2.07 -1.98 7.50
C VAL A 88 1.37 -0.78 8.11
N ALA A 89 1.21 -0.77 9.43
CA ALA A 89 0.73 0.37 10.20
C ALA A 89 1.31 0.32 11.62
N GLY A 90 1.49 1.48 12.22
CA GLY A 90 1.93 1.62 13.60
C GLY A 90 1.13 2.70 14.30
N ALA A 91 0.89 2.52 15.59
CA ALA A 91 0.24 3.49 16.45
C ALA A 91 0.88 3.47 17.84
N TRP A 92 0.72 4.57 18.58
CA TRP A 92 1.15 4.62 19.96
C TRP A 92 0.14 5.41 20.79
N ARG A 93 0.13 5.15 22.10
CA ARG A 93 -0.60 5.97 23.07
C ARG A 93 0.23 6.12 24.34
N MET A 94 -0.04 7.21 25.08
CA MET A 94 0.44 7.33 26.46
C MET A 94 0.01 6.11 27.26
N ALA A 95 0.95 5.54 28.01
CA ALA A 95 0.69 4.37 28.81
C ALA A 95 -0.43 4.64 29.84
N ARG A 96 -1.21 3.60 30.11
CA ARG A 96 -2.23 3.61 31.16
C ARG A 96 -2.16 2.30 31.89
N LYS A 97 -1.97 2.38 33.21
CA LYS A 97 -1.92 1.20 34.07
C LYS A 97 -3.16 0.32 33.85
N GLY A 98 -2.94 -0.97 33.68
CA GLY A 98 -3.98 -1.95 33.38
C GLY A 98 -4.22 -2.19 31.89
N GLY A 99 -4.27 -1.13 31.06
CA GLY A 99 -4.47 -1.27 29.61
C GLY A 99 -5.35 -0.21 28.95
N PHE A 100 -5.52 -0.35 27.63
CA PHE A 100 -6.34 0.53 26.79
C PHE A 100 -6.53 -0.07 25.38
N ASN A 101 -7.39 0.55 24.56
CA ASN A 101 -7.60 0.12 23.18
C ASN A 101 -6.88 1.02 22.16
N VAL A 102 -6.43 0.43 21.06
CA VAL A 102 -5.91 1.11 19.87
C VAL A 102 -6.70 0.63 18.67
N THR A 103 -7.20 1.53 17.83
CA THR A 103 -8.02 1.17 16.67
C THR A 103 -7.32 1.54 15.38
N PHE A 104 -7.19 0.58 14.47
CA PHE A 104 -6.74 0.77 13.10
C PHE A 104 -7.95 0.67 12.17
N ALA A 105 -8.27 1.75 11.47
CA ALA A 105 -9.39 1.80 10.52
C ALA A 105 -8.88 1.89 9.08
N GLY A 106 -9.76 1.61 8.11
CA GLY A 106 -9.40 1.69 6.69
C GLY A 106 -8.49 0.55 6.23
N LEU A 107 -8.51 -0.58 6.93
CA LEU A 107 -7.74 -1.76 6.56
C LEU A 107 -8.42 -2.45 5.38
N GLU A 108 -7.63 -3.01 4.48
CA GLU A 108 -8.18 -3.99 3.55
C GLU A 108 -8.51 -5.29 4.31
N PRO A 109 -9.54 -6.05 3.91
CA PRO A 109 -9.77 -7.37 4.47
C PRO A 109 -8.54 -8.27 4.31
N GLY A 110 -8.21 -9.03 5.35
CA GLY A 110 -7.04 -9.90 5.35
C GLY A 110 -6.64 -10.37 6.73
N ARG A 111 -5.51 -11.08 6.79
CA ARG A 111 -4.96 -11.61 8.03
C ARG A 111 -3.85 -10.71 8.55
N TYR A 112 -3.94 -10.37 9.83
CA TYR A 112 -3.07 -9.40 10.47
C TYR A 112 -2.51 -9.93 11.78
N ALA A 113 -1.20 -9.74 12.00
CA ALA A 113 -0.55 -9.98 13.28
C ALA A 113 -0.22 -8.67 13.99
N VAL A 114 -0.21 -8.72 15.32
CA VAL A 114 0.05 -7.55 16.16
C VAL A 114 1.16 -7.85 17.16
N ASN A 115 2.04 -6.88 17.37
CA ASN A 115 3.01 -6.87 18.46
C ASN A 115 3.11 -5.45 19.03
N GLY A 116 3.62 -5.34 20.25
CA GLY A 116 3.82 -4.05 20.89
C GLY A 116 4.87 -4.07 21.98
N PHE A 117 5.36 -2.90 22.34
CA PHE A 117 6.25 -2.70 23.47
C PHE A 117 5.89 -1.42 24.23
N HIS A 118 6.19 -1.43 25.53
CA HIS A 118 6.05 -0.32 26.44
C HIS A 118 7.42 0.32 26.64
N ASP A 119 7.58 1.52 26.12
CA ASP A 119 8.73 2.40 26.30
C ASP A 119 8.47 3.23 27.56
N ASP A 120 8.86 2.69 28.72
CA ASP A 120 8.58 3.28 30.04
C ASP A 120 9.51 4.48 30.28
N ASN A 121 10.75 4.40 29.78
CA ASN A 121 11.76 5.46 29.95
C ASN A 121 11.73 6.58 28.89
N GLY A 122 10.97 6.39 27.81
CA GLY A 122 10.73 7.40 26.77
C GLY A 122 11.85 7.55 25.74
N ASN A 123 12.69 6.54 25.56
CA ASN A 123 13.79 6.57 24.59
C ASN A 123 13.36 6.22 23.14
N GLY A 124 12.14 5.71 22.97
CA GLY A 124 11.56 5.36 21.67
C GLY A 124 11.92 3.97 21.15
N ASP A 125 12.66 3.18 21.92
CA ASP A 125 13.12 1.83 21.58
C ASP A 125 12.66 0.82 22.64
N LEU A 126 12.70 -0.47 22.29
CA LEU A 126 12.49 -1.53 23.28
C LEU A 126 13.84 -1.86 23.91
N ASP A 127 14.00 -1.53 25.18
CA ASP A 127 15.24 -1.83 25.89
C ASP A 127 15.41 -3.34 26.10
N THR A 128 16.65 -3.79 25.94
CA THR A 128 17.03 -5.18 26.13
C THR A 128 18.30 -5.28 26.97
N ASN A 129 18.44 -6.39 27.70
CA ASN A 129 19.68 -6.70 28.42
C ASN A 129 20.76 -7.24 27.47
N LEU A 130 21.95 -7.56 28.00
CA LEU A 130 23.09 -8.07 27.21
C LEU A 130 22.79 -9.40 26.48
N LEU A 131 21.76 -10.14 26.87
CA LEU A 131 21.29 -11.37 26.23
C LEU A 131 20.19 -11.11 25.18
N GLY A 132 19.81 -9.85 24.95
CA GLY A 132 18.75 -9.47 24.02
C GLY A 132 17.33 -9.69 24.56
N VAL A 133 17.17 -9.95 25.86
CA VAL A 133 15.86 -10.12 26.50
C VAL A 133 15.30 -8.74 26.84
N PRO A 134 14.03 -8.44 26.47
CA PRO A 134 13.38 -7.18 26.85
C PRO A 134 13.44 -6.91 28.35
N THR A 135 13.77 -5.69 28.71
CA THR A 135 13.74 -5.20 30.11
C THR A 135 12.52 -4.35 30.40
N GLU A 136 11.75 -4.02 29.36
CA GLU A 136 10.48 -3.33 29.44
C GLU A 136 9.35 -4.20 28.92
N GLY A 137 8.12 -3.69 29.04
CA GLY A 137 6.93 -4.44 28.67
C GLY A 137 6.92 -4.76 27.17
N TYR A 138 6.66 -6.00 26.79
CA TYR A 138 6.45 -6.38 25.39
C TYR A 138 5.32 -7.41 25.27
N GLY A 139 4.73 -7.52 24.08
CA GLY A 139 3.64 -8.47 23.87
C GLY A 139 3.35 -8.77 22.40
N PHE A 140 2.62 -9.87 22.21
CA PHE A 140 2.16 -10.33 20.91
C PHE A 140 0.64 -10.57 20.93
N GLY A 141 0.03 -10.47 19.76
CA GLY A 141 -1.38 -10.73 19.53
C GLY A 141 -1.81 -12.08 20.11
N ASN A 142 -3.06 -12.17 20.57
CA ASN A 142 -3.64 -13.32 21.27
C ASN A 142 -2.97 -13.72 22.58
N GLY A 143 -1.90 -13.01 23.01
CA GLY A 143 -1.02 -13.45 24.09
C GLY A 143 -0.08 -14.58 23.67
N ALA A 144 0.27 -14.64 22.38
CA ALA A 144 1.24 -15.60 21.89
C ALA A 144 2.61 -15.37 22.53
N ALA A 145 3.36 -16.45 22.73
CA ALA A 145 4.72 -16.42 23.25
C ALA A 145 5.58 -17.43 22.49
N GLY A 146 6.81 -17.05 22.15
CA GLY A 146 7.82 -17.96 21.61
C GLY A 146 8.56 -18.69 22.74
N SER A 147 9.04 -19.90 22.47
CA SER A 147 9.85 -20.66 23.46
C SER A 147 11.30 -20.21 23.51
N PHE A 148 11.86 -19.76 22.38
CA PHE A 148 13.25 -19.32 22.24
C PHE A 148 13.35 -18.09 21.32
N GLY A 149 12.54 -17.07 21.61
CA GLY A 149 12.48 -15.85 20.79
C GLY A 149 11.08 -15.25 20.74
N PRO A 150 10.82 -14.36 19.77
CA PRO A 150 9.50 -13.77 19.58
C PRO A 150 8.46 -14.83 19.21
N ALA A 151 7.18 -14.50 19.39
CA ALA A 151 6.10 -15.34 18.89
C ALA A 151 6.07 -15.36 17.35
N GLU A 152 5.51 -16.42 16.78
CA GLU A 152 5.31 -16.51 15.34
C GLU A 152 4.13 -15.63 14.88
N PHE A 153 4.19 -15.21 13.61
CA PHE A 153 3.11 -14.42 12.98
C PHE A 153 1.76 -15.10 13.15
N ASP A 154 1.70 -16.41 12.87
CA ASP A 154 0.45 -17.16 12.84
C ASP A 154 -0.25 -17.18 14.20
N ALA A 155 0.51 -17.41 15.27
CA ALA A 155 -0.01 -17.39 16.65
C ALA A 155 -0.47 -16.00 17.08
N SER A 156 0.16 -14.96 16.52
CA SER A 156 -0.08 -13.55 16.86
C SER A 156 -1.11 -12.86 15.99
N SER A 157 -1.86 -13.63 15.17
CA SER A 157 -2.70 -13.09 14.10
C SER A 157 -4.20 -13.31 14.26
N ILE A 158 -4.98 -12.54 13.49
CA ILE A 158 -6.43 -12.62 13.37
C ILE A 158 -6.87 -12.30 11.93
N ASP A 159 -7.95 -12.92 11.46
CA ASP A 159 -8.60 -12.55 10.21
C ASP A 159 -9.54 -11.36 10.41
N VAL A 160 -9.39 -10.34 9.56
CA VAL A 160 -10.17 -9.10 9.59
C VAL A 160 -10.97 -9.01 8.30
N LYS A 161 -12.30 -8.96 8.41
CA LYS A 161 -13.21 -8.83 7.25
C LYS A 161 -13.87 -7.46 7.22
N GLU A 162 -14.54 -7.09 8.31
CA GLU A 162 -15.20 -5.78 8.47
C GLU A 162 -14.77 -5.14 9.79
N ALA A 163 -14.90 -5.87 10.91
CA ALA A 163 -14.40 -5.45 12.21
C ALA A 163 -13.87 -6.66 12.98
N ALA A 164 -12.78 -6.47 13.72
CA ALA A 164 -12.24 -7.49 14.60
C ALA A 164 -11.59 -6.86 15.83
N THR A 165 -11.44 -7.66 16.90
CA THR A 165 -10.70 -7.29 18.10
C THR A 165 -9.67 -8.35 18.42
N ILE A 166 -8.42 -7.94 18.64
CA ILE A 166 -7.33 -8.81 19.07
C ILE A 166 -6.78 -8.34 20.41
N ARG A 167 -6.49 -9.29 21.32
CA ARG A 167 -5.88 -9.01 22.61
C ARG A 167 -4.36 -8.87 22.45
N LEU A 168 -3.78 -7.89 23.15
CA LEU A 168 -2.33 -7.69 23.26
C LEU A 168 -1.96 -7.56 24.75
N PRO A 169 -1.82 -8.69 25.47
CA PRO A 169 -1.31 -8.65 26.84
C PRO A 169 0.19 -8.35 26.84
N MET A 170 0.60 -7.42 27.70
CA MET A 170 2.00 -7.05 27.92
C MET A 170 2.61 -7.93 29.01
N GLY A 171 3.77 -8.51 28.74
CA GLY A 171 4.65 -9.19 29.70
C GLY A 171 5.88 -8.34 30.00
N TYR A 172 6.44 -8.47 31.21
CA TYR A 172 7.58 -7.71 31.73
C TYR A 172 8.57 -8.66 32.40
#